data_AF-A0A959E9U2-F1
#
_entry.id   AF-A0A959E9U2-F1
#
_cell.length_a   1.000
_cell.length_b   1.000
_cell.length_c   1.000
_cell.angle_alpha   90.00
_cell.angle_beta   90.00
_cell.angle_gamma   90.00
#
_symmetry.space_group_name_H-M   'P 1'
#
loop_
_entity.id
_entity.type
_entity.pdbx_description
1 polymer ?
#
loop_
_entity_poly.entity_id
_entity_poly.type
_entity_poly.pdbx_seq_one_letter_code
_entity_poly.pdbx_strand_id
1 'polypeptide(L)'
;MSDITQFDYEGQQISFEFADGNKMINATEMAKPFKGKMVADFLRLKSTKDYITLLEERYGNSHIATRREVLRVIKGGDAAEGLQGTWMDELLALKFAAWLSPRFELWVYDRIQELLATGETRLKDIPPSGFAATLRLLAEQWEKQEQINEEMREELDQTAERLDQLEAKITSVDDHYYTIAGYCNLHRIPCPLHKAKEWGKAATALSRQQDIATGTAHDERYGKVRTYHEDILKEVVG
;
A
#
# COMPACT_ATOMS: atom_id res chain seq x y z
N MET A 1 -2.73 5.17 5.97
CA MET A 1 -3.35 6.41 6.49
C MET A 1 -3.66 7.27 5.28
N SER A 2 -4.88 7.77 5.16
CA SER A 2 -5.31 8.64 4.06
C SER A 2 -4.76 10.05 4.28
N ASP A 3 -3.93 10.54 3.37
CA ASP A 3 -3.40 11.90 3.45
C ASP A 3 -4.39 12.88 2.82
N ILE A 4 -4.93 13.79 3.64
CA ILE A 4 -5.84 14.85 3.21
C ILE A 4 -5.04 16.13 3.00
N THR A 5 -5.10 16.68 1.79
CA THR A 5 -4.52 17.97 1.43
C THR A 5 -5.64 18.95 1.05
N GLN A 6 -5.55 20.19 1.52
CA GLN A 6 -6.50 21.24 1.18
C GLN A 6 -5.90 22.27 0.23
N PHE A 7 -6.71 22.76 -0.69
CA PHE A 7 -6.31 23.79 -1.64
C PHE A 7 -7.34 24.91 -1.76
N ASP A 8 -6.86 26.13 -1.96
CA ASP A 8 -7.71 27.30 -2.17
C ASP A 8 -8.17 27.43 -3.63
N TYR A 9 -9.47 27.60 -3.82
CA TYR A 9 -10.07 28.01 -5.08
C TYR A 9 -11.08 29.13 -4.79
N GLU A 10 -10.81 30.34 -5.29
CA GLU A 10 -11.65 31.52 -5.08
C GLU A 10 -11.96 31.79 -3.58
N GLY A 11 -11.01 31.52 -2.68
CA GLY A 11 -11.20 31.67 -1.23
C GLY A 11 -11.93 30.50 -0.57
N GLN A 12 -12.25 29.44 -1.31
CA GLN A 12 -12.84 28.22 -0.78
C GLN A 12 -11.78 27.11 -0.71
N GLN A 13 -11.59 26.55 0.48
CA GLN A 13 -10.79 25.34 0.65
C GLN A 13 -11.52 24.12 0.10
N ILE A 14 -10.82 23.35 -0.73
CA ILE A 14 -11.25 22.09 -1.34
C ILE A 14 -10.29 21.00 -0.87
N SER A 15 -10.85 19.95 -0.27
CA SER A 15 -10.11 18.82 0.27
C SER A 15 -9.90 17.75 -0.79
N PHE A 16 -8.69 17.21 -0.81
CA PHE A 16 -8.24 16.11 -1.66
C PHE A 16 -7.69 15.01 -0.76
N GLU A 17 -8.11 13.78 -0.99
CA GLU A 17 -7.69 12.60 -0.25
C GLU A 17 -6.88 11.69 -1.18
N PHE A 18 -5.70 11.29 -0.70
CA PHE A 18 -4.79 10.39 -1.39
C PHE A 18 -4.62 9.13 -0.54
N ALA A 19 -5.14 8.01 -1.02
CA ALA A 19 -5.10 6.73 -0.31
C ALA A 19 -5.14 5.55 -1.28
N ASP A 20 -4.25 4.57 -1.10
CA ASP A 20 -4.28 3.25 -1.75
C ASP A 20 -4.50 3.28 -3.29
N GLY A 21 -3.85 4.23 -3.98
CA GLY A 21 -3.98 4.41 -5.44
C GLY A 21 -5.26 5.12 -5.90
N ASN A 22 -6.08 5.60 -4.95
CA ASN A 22 -7.27 6.43 -5.17
C ASN A 22 -6.96 7.91 -4.86
N LYS A 23 -7.43 8.78 -5.76
CA LYS A 23 -7.40 10.24 -5.62
C LYS A 23 -8.84 10.73 -5.57
N MET A 24 -9.27 11.19 -4.41
CA MET A 24 -10.65 11.62 -4.19
C MET A 24 -10.69 13.13 -3.91
N ILE A 25 -11.70 13.81 -4.45
CA ILE A 25 -11.88 15.26 -4.32
C ILE A 25 -13.26 15.53 -3.72
N ASN A 26 -13.34 16.41 -2.72
CA ASN A 26 -14.61 16.77 -2.10
C ASN A 26 -15.45 17.68 -3.02
N ALA A 27 -16.38 17.05 -3.74
CA ALA A 27 -17.29 17.71 -4.68
C ALA A 27 -18.27 18.66 -3.98
N THR A 28 -18.61 18.41 -2.70
CA THR A 28 -19.43 19.34 -1.93
C THR A 28 -18.70 20.68 -1.75
N GLU A 29 -17.40 20.65 -1.50
CA GLU A 29 -16.59 21.86 -1.37
C GLU A 29 -16.36 22.55 -2.71
N MET A 30 -16.09 21.79 -3.78
CA MET A 30 -15.99 22.31 -5.15
C MET A 30 -17.24 23.07 -5.60
N ALA A 31 -18.43 22.67 -5.15
CA ALA A 31 -19.70 23.28 -5.56
C ALA A 31 -19.97 24.63 -4.88
N LYS A 32 -19.36 24.92 -3.72
CA LYS A 32 -19.67 26.11 -2.89
C LYS A 32 -19.58 27.46 -3.63
N PRO A 33 -18.57 27.70 -4.51
CA PRO A 33 -18.49 28.96 -5.26
C PRO A 33 -19.59 29.11 -6.33
N PHE A 34 -20.21 28.01 -6.77
CA PHE A 34 -21.14 27.98 -7.90
C PHE A 34 -22.61 28.02 -7.42
N LYS A 35 -23.15 29.24 -7.33
CA LYS A 35 -24.54 29.46 -6.88
C LYS A 35 -25.55 28.69 -7.74
N GLY A 36 -26.48 28.01 -7.07
CA GLY A 36 -27.59 27.29 -7.72
C GLY A 36 -27.22 25.94 -8.33
N LYS A 37 -25.99 25.46 -8.13
CA LYS A 37 -25.55 24.13 -8.57
C LYS A 37 -25.29 23.24 -7.37
N MET A 38 -26.07 22.17 -7.23
CA MET A 38 -25.86 21.18 -6.18
C MET A 38 -25.27 19.89 -6.74
N VAL A 39 -24.39 19.25 -5.97
CA VAL A 39 -23.85 17.91 -6.30
C VAL A 39 -24.98 16.91 -6.57
N ALA A 40 -26.06 17.00 -5.80
CA ALA A 40 -27.24 16.15 -5.99
C ALA A 40 -27.87 16.31 -7.39
N ASP A 41 -27.94 17.52 -7.93
CA ASP A 41 -28.51 17.75 -9.26
C ASP A 41 -27.65 17.11 -10.35
N PHE A 42 -26.33 17.24 -10.23
CA PHE A 42 -25.37 16.60 -11.12
C PHE A 42 -25.49 15.07 -11.09
N LEU A 43 -25.58 14.47 -9.90
CA LEU A 43 -25.71 13.01 -9.73
C LEU A 43 -27.06 12.45 -10.21
N ARG A 44 -28.08 13.30 -10.35
CA ARG A 44 -29.40 12.88 -10.88
C ARG A 44 -29.41 12.77 -12.40
N LEU A 45 -28.51 13.44 -13.10
CA LEU A 45 -28.45 13.41 -14.56
C LEU A 45 -28.15 12.00 -15.06
N LYS A 46 -28.89 11.55 -16.08
CA LYS A 46 -28.66 10.24 -16.72
C LYS A 46 -27.22 10.13 -17.25
N SER A 47 -26.74 11.18 -17.93
CA SER A 47 -25.38 11.23 -18.47
C SER A 47 -24.29 11.11 -17.39
N THR A 48 -24.55 11.56 -16.17
CA THR A 48 -23.61 11.39 -15.04
C THR A 48 -23.62 9.96 -14.54
N LYS A 49 -24.80 9.34 -14.40
CA LYS A 49 -24.92 7.94 -13.99
C LYS A 49 -24.25 6.99 -14.98
N ASP A 50 -24.52 7.18 -16.27
CA ASP A 50 -23.90 6.40 -17.35
C ASP A 50 -22.36 6.54 -17.31
N TYR A 51 -21.85 7.74 -17.01
CA TYR A 51 -20.41 7.97 -16.87
C TYR A 51 -19.80 7.31 -15.63
N ILE A 52 -20.49 7.33 -14.48
CA ILE A 52 -20.05 6.64 -13.27
C ILE A 52 -19.94 5.13 -13.53
N THR A 53 -20.98 4.53 -14.14
CA THR A 53 -20.95 3.10 -14.50
C THR A 53 -19.78 2.77 -15.42
N LEU A 54 -19.49 3.62 -16.42
CA LEU A 54 -18.33 3.44 -17.30
C LEU A 54 -17.00 3.49 -16.54
N LEU A 55 -16.85 4.38 -15.55
CA LEU A 55 -15.65 4.43 -14.71
C LEU A 55 -15.52 3.19 -13.83
N GLU A 56 -16.62 2.76 -13.21
CA GLU A 56 -16.65 1.55 -12.38
C GLU A 56 -16.27 0.29 -13.19
N GLU A 57 -16.77 0.16 -14.41
CA GLU A 57 -16.42 -0.93 -15.34
C GLU A 57 -14.93 -0.88 -15.71
N ARG A 58 -14.42 0.32 -16.03
CA ARG A 58 -13.00 0.52 -16.35
C ARG A 58 -12.09 0.08 -15.20
N TYR A 59 -12.46 0.41 -13.96
CA TYR A 59 -11.67 0.08 -12.78
C TYR A 59 -11.86 -1.37 -12.31
N GLY A 60 -13.03 -1.96 -12.52
CA GLY A 60 -13.36 -3.32 -12.09
C GLY A 60 -12.66 -4.44 -12.88
N ASN A 61 -12.07 -4.14 -14.03
CA ASN A 61 -11.37 -5.13 -14.87
C ASN A 61 -9.92 -5.41 -14.43
N SER A 62 -9.41 -4.76 -13.38
CA SER A 62 -8.08 -5.06 -12.85
C SER A 62 -8.15 -6.25 -11.89
N HIS A 63 -7.73 -7.44 -12.35
CA HIS A 63 -7.62 -8.65 -11.50
C HIS A 63 -6.48 -8.57 -10.46
N ILE A 64 -5.70 -7.48 -10.45
CA ILE A 64 -4.43 -7.36 -9.70
C ILE A 64 -4.38 -6.08 -8.84
N ALA A 65 -5.26 -5.09 -9.05
CA ALA A 65 -5.21 -3.82 -8.32
C ALA A 65 -6.36 -3.65 -7.30
N THR A 66 -6.07 -2.90 -6.22
CA THR A 66 -7.04 -2.42 -5.24
C THR A 66 -8.21 -1.76 -5.95
N ARG A 67 -9.45 -2.07 -5.54
CA ARG A 67 -10.67 -1.55 -6.15
C ARG A 67 -10.67 -0.01 -6.09
N ARG A 68 -10.54 0.65 -7.23
CA ARG A 68 -10.66 2.11 -7.31
C ARG A 68 -12.10 2.55 -7.06
N GLU A 69 -12.29 3.44 -6.09
CA GLU A 69 -13.59 4.02 -5.77
C GLU A 69 -13.86 5.24 -6.65
N VAL A 70 -15.05 5.30 -7.27
CA VAL A 70 -15.45 6.39 -8.18
C VAL A 70 -16.19 7.51 -7.44
N LEU A 71 -17.05 7.14 -6.49
CA LEU A 71 -17.94 8.06 -5.78
C LEU A 71 -18.12 7.57 -4.34
N ARG A 72 -17.82 8.44 -3.37
CA ARG A 72 -18.03 8.20 -1.95
C ARG A 72 -18.96 9.24 -1.37
N VAL A 73 -19.94 8.83 -0.56
CA VAL A 73 -20.86 9.76 0.11
C VAL A 73 -20.76 9.57 1.61
N ILE A 74 -20.17 10.54 2.30
CA ILE A 74 -20.00 10.55 3.76
C ILE A 74 -21.09 11.42 4.38
N LYS A 75 -22.01 10.81 5.13
CA LYS A 75 -23.12 11.47 5.82
C LYS A 75 -22.97 11.31 7.34
N GLY A 76 -22.80 12.42 8.06
CA GLY A 76 -22.51 12.39 9.50
C GLY A 76 -21.05 12.08 9.81
N GLY A 77 -20.62 12.32 11.06
CA GLY A 77 -19.23 12.23 11.52
C GLY A 77 -18.85 13.44 12.39
N ASP A 78 -17.71 13.38 13.07
CA ASP A 78 -17.20 14.53 13.82
C ASP A 78 -16.77 15.63 12.82
N ALA A 79 -17.36 16.82 12.95
CA ALA A 79 -17.08 17.94 12.05
C ALA A 79 -15.60 18.35 12.06
N ALA A 80 -14.89 18.00 13.15
CA ALA A 80 -13.46 18.24 13.30
C ALA A 80 -12.58 17.46 12.31
N GLU A 81 -13.04 16.32 11.79
CA GLU A 81 -12.28 15.54 10.81
C GLU A 81 -12.43 16.08 9.37
N GLY A 82 -13.36 17.00 9.11
CA GLY A 82 -13.51 17.66 7.80
C GLY A 82 -13.88 16.74 6.62
N LEU A 83 -14.14 15.45 6.89
CA LEU A 83 -14.38 14.41 5.87
C LEU A 83 -15.79 14.41 5.30
N GLN A 84 -16.72 15.20 5.85
CA GLN A 84 -18.10 15.20 5.40
C GLN A 84 -18.22 15.75 3.96
N GLY A 85 -18.97 15.03 3.12
CA GLY A 85 -19.23 15.47 1.77
C GLY A 85 -19.48 14.33 0.79
N THR A 86 -19.69 14.72 -0.46
CA THR A 86 -19.60 13.80 -1.59
C THR A 86 -18.22 13.91 -2.17
N TRP A 87 -17.52 12.80 -2.28
CA TRP A 87 -16.18 12.72 -2.84
C TRP A 87 -16.23 12.00 -4.18
N MET A 88 -15.48 12.51 -5.15
CA MET A 88 -15.42 11.99 -6.52
C MET A 88 -13.98 11.66 -6.87
N ASP A 89 -13.77 10.61 -7.66
CA ASP A 89 -12.47 10.34 -8.25
C ASP A 89 -12.07 11.44 -9.25
N GLU A 90 -10.80 11.46 -9.65
CA GLU A 90 -10.25 12.48 -10.55
C GLU A 90 -11.08 12.68 -11.84
N LEU A 91 -11.49 11.59 -12.50
CA LEU A 91 -12.20 11.66 -13.77
C LEU A 91 -13.66 12.11 -13.60
N LEU A 92 -14.34 11.69 -12.53
CA LEU A 92 -15.67 12.18 -12.21
C LEU A 92 -15.63 13.65 -11.74
N ALA A 93 -14.63 14.04 -10.97
CA ALA A 93 -14.43 15.42 -10.51
C ALA A 93 -14.16 16.38 -11.69
N LEU A 94 -13.39 15.96 -12.69
CA LEU A 94 -13.19 16.75 -13.92
C LEU A 94 -14.50 16.96 -14.69
N LYS A 95 -15.31 15.89 -14.84
CA LYS A 95 -16.65 16.00 -15.43
C LYS A 95 -17.56 16.92 -14.63
N PHE A 96 -17.49 16.85 -13.30
CA PHE A 96 -18.24 17.73 -12.41
C PHE A 96 -17.80 19.19 -12.54
N ALA A 97 -16.50 19.47 -12.61
CA ALA A 97 -15.95 20.80 -12.82
C ALA A 97 -16.40 21.42 -14.15
N ALA A 98 -16.42 20.63 -15.23
CA ALA A 98 -16.98 21.04 -16.52
C ALA A 98 -18.47 21.40 -16.40
N TRP A 99 -19.25 20.57 -15.70
CA TRP A 99 -20.67 20.87 -15.44
C TRP A 99 -20.87 22.12 -14.59
N LEU A 100 -19.99 22.38 -13.60
CA LEU A 100 -20.04 23.58 -12.75
C LEU A 100 -19.75 24.86 -13.54
N SER A 101 -18.81 24.83 -14.48
CA SER A 101 -18.36 26.01 -15.23
C SER A 101 -18.28 25.75 -16.74
N PRO A 102 -19.24 26.27 -17.53
CA PRO A 102 -19.18 26.19 -19.00
C PRO A 102 -17.91 26.82 -19.59
N ARG A 103 -17.33 27.82 -18.90
CA ARG A 103 -16.06 28.43 -19.29
C ARG A 103 -14.90 27.45 -19.15
N PHE A 104 -14.89 26.65 -18.08
CA PHE A 104 -13.91 25.59 -17.89
C PHE A 104 -14.13 24.45 -18.89
N GLU A 105 -15.37 24.04 -19.14
CA GLU A 105 -15.70 23.03 -20.15
C GLU A 105 -15.17 23.41 -21.54
N LEU A 106 -15.42 24.66 -21.97
CA LEU A 106 -14.88 25.16 -23.24
C LEU A 106 -13.34 25.17 -23.24
N TRP A 107 -12.72 25.62 -22.14
CA TRP A 107 -11.26 25.62 -22.03
C TRP A 107 -10.65 24.22 -22.16
N VAL A 108 -11.31 23.18 -21.63
CA VAL A 108 -10.89 21.78 -21.83
C VAL A 108 -10.94 21.40 -23.31
N TYR A 109 -12.01 21.77 -24.02
CA TYR A 109 -12.12 21.53 -25.45
C TYR A 109 -11.05 22.26 -26.27
N ASP A 110 -10.68 23.47 -25.88
CA ASP A 110 -9.57 24.20 -26.52
C ASP A 110 -8.24 23.44 -26.38
N ARG A 111 -7.99 22.78 -25.24
CA ARG A 111 -6.80 21.93 -25.04
C ARG A 111 -6.83 20.68 -25.91
N ILE A 112 -8.00 20.06 -26.06
CA ILE A 112 -8.18 18.91 -26.95
C ILE A 112 -7.96 19.33 -28.41
N GLN A 113 -8.49 20.48 -28.83
CA GLN A 113 -8.27 21.01 -30.18
C GLN A 113 -6.79 21.33 -30.43
N GLU A 114 -6.10 21.94 -29.47
CA GLU A 114 -4.66 22.17 -29.56
C GLU A 114 -3.90 20.85 -29.72
N LEU A 115 -4.21 19.84 -28.89
CA LEU A 115 -3.61 18.51 -28.99
C LEU A 115 -3.84 17.86 -30.37
N LEU A 116 -5.04 17.99 -30.92
CA LEU A 116 -5.35 17.47 -32.26
C LEU A 116 -4.61 18.22 -33.37
N ALA A 117 -4.38 19.53 -33.21
CA ALA A 117 -3.75 20.36 -34.22
C ALA A 117 -2.22 20.28 -34.22
N THR A 118 -1.59 20.19 -33.04
CA THR A 118 -0.14 20.30 -32.87
C THR A 118 0.52 19.00 -32.41
N GLY A 119 -0.27 18.03 -31.94
CA GLY A 119 0.22 16.81 -31.29
C GLY A 119 0.59 16.98 -29.82
N GLU A 120 0.51 18.19 -29.26
CA GLU A 120 0.81 18.47 -27.86
C GLU A 120 -0.11 19.56 -27.28
N THR A 121 -0.32 19.56 -25.96
CA THR A 121 -0.99 20.67 -25.27
C THR A 121 -0.05 21.27 -24.24
N ARG A 122 -0.02 22.60 -24.12
CA ARG A 122 0.84 23.30 -23.17
C ARG A 122 0.01 24.25 -22.31
N LEU A 123 0.31 24.25 -21.02
CA LEU A 123 -0.21 25.26 -20.11
C LEU A 123 0.53 26.58 -20.38
N LYS A 124 -0.13 27.51 -21.08
CA LYS A 124 0.38 28.87 -21.29
C LYS A 124 -0.10 29.76 -20.13
N ASP A 125 0.74 30.68 -19.68
CA ASP A 125 0.43 31.71 -18.67
C ASP A 125 0.09 31.21 -17.25
N ILE A 126 0.47 29.98 -16.91
CA ILE A 126 0.44 29.52 -15.52
C ILE A 126 1.76 29.92 -14.86
N PRO A 127 1.76 30.79 -13.83
CA PRO A 127 2.99 31.14 -13.15
C PRO A 127 3.63 29.86 -12.57
N PRO A 128 4.95 29.67 -12.73
CA PRO A 128 5.65 28.48 -12.23
C PRO A 128 5.58 28.32 -10.70
N SER A 129 5.08 29.32 -9.97
CA SER A 129 4.86 29.33 -8.53
C SER A 129 3.38 29.31 -8.11
N GLY A 130 2.45 29.05 -9.04
CA GLY A 130 1.01 29.01 -8.77
C GLY A 130 0.46 27.64 -8.40
N PHE A 131 -0.82 27.60 -8.02
CA PHE A 131 -1.55 26.38 -7.64
C PHE A 131 -1.37 25.20 -8.62
N ALA A 132 -1.40 25.45 -9.93
CA ALA A 132 -1.22 24.40 -10.92
C ALA A 132 0.21 23.85 -10.98
N ALA A 133 1.24 24.63 -10.60
CA ALA A 133 2.59 24.12 -10.43
C ALA A 133 2.70 23.24 -9.18
N THR A 134 2.03 23.60 -8.08
CA THR A 134 1.95 22.77 -6.88
C THR A 134 1.22 21.45 -7.15
N LEU A 135 0.07 21.49 -7.84
CA LEU A 135 -0.65 20.28 -8.24
C LEU A 135 0.20 19.39 -9.14
N ARG A 136 0.93 19.99 -10.09
CA ARG A 136 1.86 19.25 -10.95
C ARG A 136 2.98 18.61 -10.14
N LEU A 137 3.61 19.35 -9.21
CA LEU A 137 4.66 18.81 -8.36
C LEU A 137 4.15 17.66 -7.49
N LEU A 138 2.95 17.78 -6.92
CA LEU A 138 2.33 16.73 -6.13
C LEU A 138 2.00 15.51 -6.99
N ALA A 139 1.47 15.71 -8.19
CA ALA A 139 1.24 14.63 -9.15
C ALA A 139 2.54 13.91 -9.52
N GLU A 140 3.60 14.65 -9.84
CA GLU A 140 4.94 14.10 -10.15
C GLU A 140 5.54 13.37 -8.94
N GLN A 141 5.37 13.89 -7.72
CA GLN A 141 5.83 13.22 -6.50
C GLN A 141 5.06 11.94 -6.22
N TRP A 142 3.74 11.91 -6.44
CA TRP A 142 2.95 10.70 -6.25
C TRP A 142 3.19 9.65 -7.31
N GLU A 143 3.36 10.02 -8.58
CA GLU A 143 3.73 9.05 -9.61
C GLU A 143 5.03 8.34 -9.23
N LYS A 144 6.00 9.07 -8.68
CA LYS A 144 7.22 8.48 -8.12
C LYS A 144 6.97 7.60 -6.90
N GLN A 145 6.11 8.02 -5.98
CA GLN A 145 5.76 7.21 -4.81
C GLN A 145 5.04 5.92 -5.20
N GLU A 146 4.15 5.97 -6.19
CA GLU A 146 3.45 4.79 -6.70
C GLU A 146 4.43 3.81 -7.34
N GLN A 147 5.38 4.30 -8.14
CA GLN A 147 6.47 3.47 -8.67
C GLN A 147 7.29 2.81 -7.55
N ILE A 148 7.68 3.57 -6.52
CA ILE A 148 8.40 3.02 -5.37
C ILE A 148 7.56 1.96 -4.64
N ASN A 149 6.25 2.20 -4.49
CA ASN A 149 5.34 1.25 -3.86
C ASN A 149 5.18 -0.03 -4.68
N GLU A 150 5.10 0.07 -6.01
CA GLU A 150 5.06 -1.08 -6.92
C GLU A 150 6.38 -1.87 -6.86
N GLU A 151 7.53 -1.22 -6.95
CA GLU A 151 8.85 -1.85 -6.82
C GLU A 151 9.00 -2.59 -5.47
N MET A 152 8.59 -1.94 -4.38
CA MET A 152 8.64 -2.55 -3.04
C MET A 152 7.74 -3.78 -2.93
N ARG A 153 6.57 -3.77 -3.58
CA ARG A 153 5.68 -4.94 -3.61
C ARG A 153 6.31 -6.11 -4.36
N GLU A 154 6.95 -5.85 -5.51
CA GLU A 154 7.66 -6.89 -6.25
C GLU A 154 8.81 -7.50 -5.44
N GLU A 155 9.57 -6.67 -4.70
CA GLU A 155 10.63 -7.16 -3.82
C GLU A 155 10.08 -8.04 -2.67
N LEU A 156 8.93 -7.68 -2.11
CA LEU A 156 8.26 -8.47 -1.07
C LEU A 156 7.82 -9.84 -1.61
N ASP A 157 7.24 -9.89 -2.81
CA ASP A 157 6.82 -11.15 -3.44
C ASP A 157 8.02 -12.05 -3.71
N GLN A 158 9.12 -11.51 -4.23
CA GLN A 158 10.36 -12.27 -4.41
C GLN A 158 10.94 -12.78 -3.09
N THR A 159 10.81 -12.00 -2.01
CA THR A 159 11.29 -12.40 -0.68
C THR A 159 10.41 -13.51 -0.11
N ALA A 160 9.10 -13.43 -0.28
CA ALA A 160 8.16 -14.47 0.12
C ALA A 160 8.43 -15.80 -0.61
N GLU A 161 8.64 -15.78 -1.94
CA GLU A 161 9.00 -16.98 -2.69
C GLU A 161 10.32 -17.62 -2.21
N ARG A 162 11.31 -16.79 -1.85
CA ARG A 162 12.57 -17.29 -1.29
C ARG A 162 12.38 -17.92 0.09
N LEU A 163 11.50 -17.36 0.92
CA LEU A 163 11.14 -17.95 2.20
C LEU A 163 10.46 -19.31 2.00
N ASP A 164 9.48 -19.42 1.10
CA ASP A 164 8.82 -20.69 0.79
C ASP A 164 9.82 -21.75 0.29
N GLN A 165 10.78 -21.36 -0.57
CA GLN A 165 11.83 -22.26 -1.04
C GLN A 165 12.79 -22.69 0.07
N LEU A 166 13.08 -21.80 1.02
CA LEU A 166 13.88 -22.13 2.20
C LEU A 166 13.10 -23.08 3.12
N GLU A 167 11.82 -22.80 3.39
CA GLU A 167 10.95 -23.66 4.17
C GLU A 167 10.84 -25.06 3.54
N ALA A 168 10.60 -25.15 2.23
CA ALA A 168 10.52 -26.41 1.48
C ALA A 168 11.84 -27.22 1.51
N LYS A 169 13.00 -26.54 1.50
CA LYS A 169 14.31 -27.20 1.69
C LYS A 169 14.53 -27.67 3.13
N ILE A 170 13.94 -26.96 4.09
CA ILE A 170 14.03 -27.29 5.53
C ILE A 170 13.03 -28.39 5.91
N THR A 171 11.91 -28.59 5.18
CA THR A 171 10.83 -29.57 5.49
C THR A 171 11.26 -31.05 5.46
N SER A 172 12.54 -31.36 5.16
CA SER A 172 13.07 -32.73 5.27
C SER A 172 13.76 -33.03 6.61
N VAL A 173 13.78 -32.07 7.53
CA VAL A 173 14.28 -32.24 8.90
C VAL A 173 13.09 -32.08 9.85
N ASP A 174 12.78 -33.15 10.59
CA ASP A 174 11.77 -33.17 11.65
C ASP A 174 11.82 -31.87 12.51
N ASP A 175 10.71 -31.11 12.50
CA ASP A 175 10.59 -29.67 12.81
C ASP A 175 10.96 -29.28 14.26
N HIS A 176 11.30 -30.27 15.08
CA HIS A 176 11.58 -30.12 16.49
C HIS A 176 13.04 -30.41 16.85
N TYR A 177 13.93 -30.64 15.88
CA TYR A 177 15.33 -31.00 16.13
C TYR A 177 16.31 -29.86 15.85
N TYR A 178 16.93 -29.32 16.90
CA TYR A 178 17.89 -28.23 16.81
C TYR A 178 19.30 -28.65 17.25
N THR A 179 20.32 -27.97 16.72
CA THR A 179 21.66 -28.03 17.34
C THR A 179 21.67 -27.14 18.59
N ILE A 180 22.61 -27.38 19.51
CA ILE A 180 22.79 -26.53 20.70
C ILE A 180 22.97 -25.05 20.31
N ALA A 181 23.77 -24.79 19.27
CA ALA A 181 24.00 -23.44 18.77
C ALA A 181 22.74 -22.83 18.10
N GLY A 182 21.99 -23.63 17.33
CA GLY A 182 20.74 -23.21 16.69
C GLY A 182 19.67 -22.80 17.71
N TYR A 183 19.46 -23.63 18.74
CA TYR A 183 18.51 -23.36 19.82
C TYR A 183 18.90 -22.11 20.63
N CYS A 184 20.18 -21.97 20.99
CA CYS A 184 20.64 -20.76 21.69
C CYS A 184 20.44 -19.50 20.85
N ASN A 185 20.64 -19.56 19.53
CA ASN A 185 20.41 -18.42 18.64
C ASN A 185 18.92 -18.05 18.57
N LEU A 186 18.05 -19.05 18.42
CA LEU A 186 16.59 -18.89 18.38
C LEU A 186 16.06 -18.20 19.66
N HIS A 187 16.55 -18.61 20.83
CA HIS A 187 16.14 -18.06 22.13
C HIS A 187 17.02 -16.92 22.66
N ARG A 188 17.97 -16.42 21.85
CA ARG A 188 18.93 -15.35 22.23
C ARG A 188 19.71 -15.63 23.51
N ILE A 189 20.08 -16.90 23.74
CA ILE A 189 20.86 -17.36 24.89
C ILE A 189 22.36 -17.28 24.54
N PRO A 190 23.20 -16.62 25.37
CA PRO A 190 24.65 -16.64 25.17
C PRO A 190 25.19 -18.07 25.21
N CYS A 191 25.78 -18.52 24.10
CA CYS A 191 26.29 -19.88 23.93
C CYS A 191 27.82 -19.88 23.77
N PRO A 192 28.59 -19.66 24.85
CA PRO A 192 30.03 -19.78 24.82
C PRO A 192 30.45 -21.25 24.66
N LEU A 193 31.59 -21.48 24.00
CA LEU A 193 32.05 -22.80 23.55
C LEU A 193 32.12 -23.86 24.67
N HIS A 194 32.45 -23.46 25.89
CA HIS A 194 32.48 -24.36 27.04
C HIS A 194 31.07 -24.87 27.39
N LYS A 195 30.11 -23.96 27.56
CA LYS A 195 28.72 -24.30 27.87
C LYS A 195 28.07 -25.10 26.75
N ALA A 196 28.35 -24.76 25.49
CA ALA A 196 27.86 -25.52 24.34
C ALA A 196 28.26 -27.01 24.39
N LYS A 197 29.50 -27.30 24.81
CA LYS A 197 29.99 -28.68 24.99
C LYS A 197 29.34 -29.37 26.18
N GLU A 198 29.14 -28.66 27.29
CA GLU A 198 28.46 -29.20 28.48
C GLU A 198 27.00 -29.53 28.18
N TRP A 199 26.26 -28.59 27.60
CA TRP A 199 24.88 -28.79 27.16
C TRP A 199 24.76 -29.92 26.12
N GLY A 200 25.69 -30.02 25.17
CA GLY A 200 25.69 -31.14 24.21
C GLY A 200 25.85 -32.52 24.86
N LYS A 201 26.70 -32.63 25.89
CA LYS A 201 26.86 -33.88 26.65
C LYS A 201 25.61 -34.21 27.47
N ALA A 202 25.06 -33.21 28.16
CA ALA A 202 23.84 -33.37 28.95
C ALA A 202 22.63 -33.74 28.08
N ALA A 203 22.45 -33.09 26.93
CA ALA A 203 21.41 -33.41 25.96
C ALA A 203 21.55 -34.82 25.39
N THR A 204 22.79 -35.29 25.12
CA THR A 204 23.02 -36.68 24.70
C THR A 204 22.61 -37.68 25.78
N ALA A 205 22.93 -37.41 27.05
CA ALA A 205 22.56 -38.28 28.15
C ALA A 205 21.04 -38.32 28.36
N LEU A 206 20.40 -37.16 28.35
CA LEU A 206 18.96 -37.01 28.56
C LEU A 206 18.15 -37.63 27.41
N SER A 207 18.58 -37.44 26.15
CA SER A 207 17.94 -38.06 24.98
C SER A 207 18.02 -39.58 25.03
N ARG A 208 19.13 -40.16 25.52
CA ARG A 208 19.26 -41.61 25.74
C ARG A 208 18.37 -42.11 26.89
N GLN A 209 18.23 -41.31 27.94
CA GLN A 209 17.40 -41.67 29.09
C GLN A 209 15.91 -41.69 28.74
N GLN A 210 15.48 -40.76 27.88
CA GLN A 210 14.09 -40.63 27.45
C GLN A 210 13.76 -41.41 26.15
N ASP A 211 14.72 -42.19 25.63
CA ASP A 211 14.62 -42.96 24.37
C ASP A 211 14.21 -42.11 23.15
N ILE A 212 14.66 -40.85 23.10
CA ILE A 212 14.42 -39.92 22.00
C ILE A 212 15.59 -40.02 21.02
N ALA A 213 15.27 -40.19 19.73
CA ALA A 213 16.26 -40.25 18.67
C ALA A 213 17.10 -38.96 18.59
N THR A 214 18.29 -39.02 18.01
CA THR A 214 19.12 -37.83 17.77
C THR A 214 19.60 -37.82 16.34
N GLY A 215 19.66 -36.64 15.73
CA GLY A 215 20.13 -36.46 14.37
C GLY A 215 21.54 -35.87 14.31
N THR A 216 21.96 -35.51 13.10
CA THR A 216 23.20 -34.75 12.88
C THR A 216 22.97 -33.64 11.86
N ALA A 217 23.51 -32.46 12.12
CA ALA A 217 23.50 -31.33 11.22
C ALA A 217 24.92 -30.77 11.03
N HIS A 218 25.11 -29.96 10.00
CA HIS A 218 26.35 -29.22 9.79
C HIS A 218 26.24 -27.84 10.42
N ASP A 219 27.22 -27.49 11.23
CA ASP A 219 27.38 -26.19 11.89
C ASP A 219 28.65 -25.52 11.38
N GLU A 220 28.57 -24.26 10.97
CA GLU A 220 29.69 -23.52 10.36
C GLU A 220 30.89 -23.37 11.31
N ARG A 221 30.68 -23.38 12.63
CA ARG A 221 31.74 -23.22 13.64
C ARG A 221 32.36 -24.54 14.08
N TYR A 222 31.59 -25.63 14.02
CA TYR A 222 31.98 -26.90 14.65
C TYR A 222 31.95 -28.11 13.71
N GLY A 223 31.59 -27.91 12.44
CA GLY A 223 31.45 -28.97 11.46
C GLY A 223 30.24 -29.85 11.77
N LYS A 224 30.39 -31.17 11.72
CA LYS A 224 29.27 -32.10 11.94
C LYS A 224 28.94 -32.20 13.44
N VAL A 225 27.77 -31.71 13.85
CA VAL A 225 27.27 -31.71 15.23
C VAL A 225 25.96 -32.49 15.36
N ARG A 226 25.57 -32.86 16.58
CA ARG A 226 24.30 -33.56 16.84
C ARG A 226 23.13 -32.58 16.92
N THR A 227 21.95 -33.05 16.55
CA THR A 227 20.67 -32.37 16.79
C THR A 227 19.86 -33.13 17.84
N TYR A 228 19.11 -32.40 18.65
CA TYR A 228 18.27 -32.91 19.74
C TYR A 228 16.88 -32.29 19.66
N HIS A 229 15.88 -33.01 20.17
CA HIS A 229 14.50 -32.51 20.24
C HIS A 229 14.41 -31.26 21.12
N GLU A 230 13.49 -30.34 20.81
CA GLU A 230 13.30 -29.07 21.50
C GLU A 230 13.11 -29.25 23.01
N ASP A 231 12.32 -30.25 23.43
CA ASP A 231 12.07 -30.55 24.84
C ASP A 231 13.35 -30.89 25.62
N ILE A 232 14.26 -31.64 25.01
CA ILE A 232 15.57 -32.00 25.60
C ILE A 232 16.44 -30.74 25.75
N LEU A 233 16.40 -29.85 24.76
CA LEU A 233 17.18 -28.61 24.76
C LEU A 233 16.64 -27.61 25.78
N LYS A 234 15.32 -27.54 25.94
CA LYS A 234 14.66 -26.73 26.95
C LYS A 234 15.05 -27.14 28.38
N GLU A 235 15.17 -28.44 28.65
CA GLU A 235 15.56 -28.94 29.98
C GLU A 235 17.06 -28.74 30.29
N VAL A 236 17.91 -28.73 29.26
CA VAL A 236 19.38 -28.68 29.43
C VAL A 236 19.96 -27.26 29.33
N VAL A 237 19.36 -26.40 28.51
CA VAL A 237 19.81 -25.02 28.24
C VAL A 237 18.99 -23.98 28.97
N GLY A 238 17.72 -24.29 29.29
CA GLY A 238 16.77 -23.42 30.00
C GLY A 238 17.09 -23.18 31.47
#